data_AF-A0A964ZBS2-F1
#
_entry.id   AF-A0A964ZBS2-F1
#
_cell.length_a   1.000
_cell.length_b   1.000
_cell.length_c   1.000
_cell.angle_alpha   90.00
_cell.angle_beta   90.00
_cell.angle_gamma   90.00
#
_symmetry.space_group_name_H-M   'P 1'
#
loop_
_entity.id
_entity.type
_entity.pdbx_description
1 polymer ?
#
loop_
_entity_poly.entity_id
_entity_poly.type
_entity_poly.pdbx_seq_one_letter_code
_entity_poly.pdbx_strand_id
1 'polypeptide(L)'
;MIMIMIMKWGLAIGECDVAQDQPSRLSQLMDFLTVQDGAFRRSDQIRWAALYLLGLLEAEGRRNIEAVARAVIAGGHSSNESISQGLGHFLSQSPWDENRFWEQSASRVAGCPGVFVLDEVTFIKQGRHSVGVHRQHSRTLGRKANCQLAVALYHVNDEAELLALRLYLPRAWLRDEQRIEIAGVPQANRHPVDRATIGLSLLKTAREVGVGLTQVAASPQWMWSDEALQELIAAGYQPIELSINNLQALEKTRKRLEELGLGHFEGRTWRGFHHHTCLVAIAEHFERVRENNRNG
;
A
#
# COMPACT_ATOMS: atom_id res chain seq x y z
N MET A 1 21.73 -15.52 33.49
CA MET A 1 22.20 -15.88 34.84
C MET A 1 23.22 -14.82 35.23
N ILE A 2 23.06 -13.86 36.14
CA ILE A 2 22.16 -13.54 37.27
C ILE A 2 22.51 -12.04 37.52
N MET A 3 21.59 -11.08 37.45
CA MET A 3 20.72 -10.60 38.54
C MET A 3 21.38 -9.56 39.48
N ILE A 4 20.72 -8.40 39.61
CA ILE A 4 20.61 -7.50 40.78
C ILE A 4 21.85 -6.71 41.24
N MET A 5 21.74 -5.38 41.22
CA MET A 5 21.99 -4.62 42.45
C MET A 5 21.05 -3.41 42.58
N ILE A 6 20.29 -3.46 43.66
CA ILE A 6 19.19 -2.59 44.08
C ILE A 6 19.75 -1.42 44.91
N MET A 7 19.12 -0.26 44.74
CA MET A 7 18.90 0.89 45.64
C MET A 7 19.87 1.17 46.79
N LYS A 8 20.25 2.45 46.90
CA LYS A 8 20.24 3.20 48.16
C LYS A 8 20.39 4.68 47.85
N TRP A 9 19.33 5.47 48.00
CA TRP A 9 19.32 6.83 48.60
C TRP A 9 17.85 7.18 48.83
N GLY A 10 17.40 7.02 50.08
CA GLY A 10 16.10 7.48 50.53
C GLY A 10 16.22 8.91 51.01
N LEU A 11 15.57 9.84 50.32
CA LEU A 11 15.09 11.10 50.84
C LEU A 11 13.76 11.39 50.14
N ALA A 12 12.70 11.52 50.94
CA ALA A 12 11.35 11.78 50.49
C ALA A 12 11.29 13.15 49.82
N ILE A 13 11.12 13.13 48.51
CA ILE A 13 10.64 14.24 47.68
C ILE A 13 9.43 13.67 46.95
N GLY A 14 8.31 14.39 47.02
CA GLY A 14 6.99 13.92 46.63
C GLY A 14 6.99 13.20 45.28
N GLU A 15 6.18 12.15 45.21
CA GLU A 15 5.82 11.49 43.96
C GLU A 15 5.22 12.52 43.00
N CYS A 16 6.07 13.18 42.21
CA CYS A 16 5.68 13.63 40.90
C CYS A 16 5.44 12.34 40.11
N ASP A 17 4.17 11.99 40.01
CA ASP A 17 3.65 11.02 39.05
C ASP A 17 4.04 11.53 37.66
N VAL A 18 5.25 11.17 37.20
CA VAL A 18 5.64 11.35 35.81
C VAL A 18 4.79 10.33 35.07
N ALA A 19 3.58 10.74 34.69
CA ALA A 19 2.78 10.04 33.72
C ALA A 19 3.75 9.68 32.58
N GLN A 20 3.97 8.39 32.36
CA GLN A 20 4.72 7.91 31.21
C GLN A 20 3.95 8.40 29.99
N ASP A 21 4.34 9.54 29.43
CA ASP A 21 3.67 10.16 28.30
C ASP A 21 3.86 9.19 27.13
N GLN A 22 2.82 8.41 26.83
CA GLN A 22 2.87 7.48 25.72
C GLN A 22 3.05 8.31 24.44
N PRO A 23 4.05 8.00 23.60
CA PRO A 23 4.29 8.80 22.40
C PRO A 23 3.01 8.87 21.58
N SER A 24 2.60 10.07 21.19
CA SER A 24 1.41 10.28 20.35
C SER A 24 1.46 9.37 19.12
N ARG A 25 0.29 8.98 18.58
CA ARG A 25 0.24 8.13 17.36
C ARG A 25 1.00 8.76 16.19
N LEU A 26 1.01 10.09 16.10
CA LEU A 26 1.81 10.83 15.12
C LEU A 26 3.32 10.62 15.32
N SER A 27 3.81 10.66 16.57
CA SER A 27 5.22 10.36 16.87
C SER A 27 5.57 8.93 16.49
N GLN A 28 4.72 7.95 16.85
CA GLN A 28 4.92 6.55 16.50
C GLN A 28 5.01 6.36 14.98
N LEU A 29 4.18 7.06 14.21
CA LEU A 29 4.24 7.04 12.73
C LEU A 29 5.52 7.67 12.19
N MET A 30 5.97 8.81 12.73
CA MET A 30 7.21 9.44 12.28
C MET A 30 8.44 8.56 12.58
N ASP A 31 8.47 7.92 13.75
CA ASP A 31 9.55 7.00 14.12
C ASP A 31 9.54 5.76 13.22
N PHE A 32 8.35 5.19 12.99
CA PHE A 32 8.17 4.08 12.06
C PHE A 32 8.66 4.42 10.64
N LEU A 33 8.27 5.58 10.13
CA LEU A 33 8.68 6.05 8.81
C LEU A 33 10.18 6.36 8.71
N THR A 34 10.84 6.67 9.82
CA THR A 34 12.28 6.96 9.84
C THR A 34 13.11 5.68 9.89
N VAL A 35 12.62 4.66 10.61
CA VAL A 35 13.40 3.46 10.92
C VAL A 35 13.05 2.27 10.01
N GLN A 36 11.78 2.13 9.65
CA GLN A 36 11.23 0.92 9.01
C GLN A 36 10.81 1.15 7.56
N ASP A 37 10.57 2.40 7.16
CA ASP A 37 10.14 2.77 5.81
C ASP A 37 11.33 3.31 4.99
N GLY A 38 11.61 2.67 3.86
CA GLY A 38 12.71 3.08 2.98
C GLY A 38 12.36 4.18 1.99
N ALA A 39 11.11 4.66 1.93
CA ALA A 39 10.61 5.51 0.84
C ALA A 39 10.90 7.00 1.02
N PHE A 40 10.98 7.48 2.26
CA PHE A 40 11.16 8.91 2.55
C PHE A 40 12.60 9.25 2.93
N ARG A 41 13.15 10.31 2.31
CA ARG A 41 14.55 10.75 2.55
C ARG A 41 14.65 12.08 3.27
N ARG A 42 13.58 12.86 3.28
CA ARG A 42 13.55 14.20 3.84
C ARG A 42 12.55 14.26 4.99
N SER A 43 12.88 15.03 6.02
CA SER A 43 12.03 15.22 7.20
C SER A 43 10.65 15.80 6.87
N ASP A 44 10.55 16.67 5.85
CA ASP A 44 9.27 17.20 5.39
C ASP A 44 8.41 16.13 4.71
N GLN A 45 9.01 15.20 3.95
CA GLN A 45 8.28 14.05 3.38
C GLN A 45 7.76 13.13 4.48
N ILE A 46 8.59 12.80 5.48
CA ILE A 46 8.20 11.99 6.64
C ILE A 46 7.02 12.65 7.37
N ARG A 47 7.09 13.96 7.62
CA ARG A 47 6.01 14.69 8.27
C ARG A 47 4.69 14.61 7.50
N TRP A 48 4.70 14.87 6.19
CA TRP A 48 3.49 14.82 5.38
C TRP A 48 2.93 13.39 5.24
N ALA A 49 3.81 12.40 5.11
CA ALA A 49 3.44 11.00 5.13
C ALA A 49 2.78 10.62 6.46
N ALA A 50 3.39 10.97 7.60
CA ALA A 50 2.85 10.68 8.92
C ALA A 50 1.47 11.31 9.15
N LEU A 51 1.27 12.56 8.72
CA LEU A 51 -0.06 13.21 8.79
C LEU A 51 -1.09 12.50 7.90
N TYR A 52 -0.70 12.09 6.70
CA TYR A 52 -1.59 11.36 5.80
C TYR A 52 -1.97 9.99 6.38
N LEU A 53 -0.99 9.22 6.85
CA LEU A 53 -1.20 7.92 7.49
C LEU A 53 -2.07 8.05 8.74
N LEU A 54 -1.83 9.06 9.57
CA LEU A 54 -2.66 9.34 10.73
C LEU A 54 -4.11 9.58 10.31
N GLY A 55 -4.36 10.44 9.33
CA GLY A 55 -5.73 10.66 8.87
C GLY A 55 -6.37 9.44 8.19
N LEU A 56 -5.60 8.56 7.55
CA LEU A 56 -6.12 7.26 7.06
C LEU A 56 -6.58 6.37 8.23
N LEU A 57 -5.81 6.35 9.30
CA LEU A 57 -6.06 5.52 10.48
C LEU A 57 -7.18 6.07 11.38
N GLU A 58 -7.36 7.39 11.43
CA GLU A 58 -8.27 8.06 12.37
C GLU A 58 -9.60 8.52 11.75
N ALA A 59 -9.69 8.69 10.43
CA ALA A 59 -10.94 9.13 9.83
C ALA A 59 -12.07 8.11 10.07
N GLU A 60 -13.32 8.54 9.92
CA GLU A 60 -14.50 7.66 9.96
C GLU A 60 -15.17 7.62 8.58
N GLY A 61 -15.64 6.44 8.16
CA GLY A 61 -16.28 6.28 6.84
C GLY A 61 -15.30 6.41 5.65
N ARG A 62 -15.43 7.48 4.85
CA ARG A 62 -14.55 7.68 3.66
C ARG A 62 -13.14 8.10 4.08
N ARG A 63 -12.15 7.79 3.23
CA ARG A 63 -10.72 8.14 3.40
C ARG A 63 -10.17 8.93 2.21
N ASN A 64 -10.99 9.82 1.66
CA ASN A 64 -10.50 10.78 0.68
C ASN A 64 -9.69 11.88 1.39
N ILE A 65 -8.99 12.73 0.62
CA ILE A 65 -8.08 13.75 1.16
C ILE A 65 -8.78 14.69 2.16
N GLU A 66 -10.03 15.06 1.90
CA GLU A 66 -10.81 15.92 2.80
C GLU A 66 -11.15 15.24 4.13
N ALA A 67 -11.51 13.95 4.11
CA ALA A 67 -11.77 13.19 5.32
C ALA A 67 -10.49 12.99 6.14
N VAL A 68 -9.38 12.67 5.49
CA VAL A 68 -8.05 12.54 6.11
C VAL A 68 -7.64 13.87 6.76
N ALA A 69 -7.74 14.98 6.03
CA ALA A 69 -7.45 16.32 6.55
C ALA A 69 -8.29 16.66 7.78
N ARG A 70 -9.61 16.38 7.73
CA ARG A 70 -10.53 16.63 8.84
C ARG A 70 -10.14 15.83 10.08
N ALA A 71 -9.77 14.56 9.93
CA ALA A 71 -9.35 13.72 11.05
C ALA A 71 -8.07 14.27 11.71
N VAL A 72 -7.10 14.71 10.91
CA VAL A 72 -5.86 15.34 11.43
C VAL A 72 -6.15 16.63 12.20
N ILE A 73 -7.06 17.48 11.71
CA ILE A 73 -7.48 18.72 12.40
C ILE A 73 -8.23 18.39 13.69
N ALA A 74 -9.20 17.46 13.63
CA ALA A 74 -9.99 17.06 14.79
C ALA A 74 -9.12 16.46 15.92
N GLY A 75 -8.04 15.74 15.56
CA GLY A 75 -7.05 15.23 16.52
C GLY A 75 -6.07 16.28 17.05
N GLY A 76 -6.19 17.55 16.67
CA GLY A 76 -5.31 18.63 17.15
C GLY A 76 -3.89 18.60 16.57
N HIS A 77 -3.65 17.83 15.51
CA HIS A 77 -2.32 17.67 14.92
C HIS A 77 -1.98 18.74 13.87
N SER A 78 -2.96 19.58 13.50
CA SER A 78 -2.78 20.77 12.66
C SER A 78 -3.92 21.75 12.87
N SER A 79 -3.60 23.04 12.98
CA SER A 79 -4.58 24.14 12.93
C SER A 79 -4.74 24.75 11.53
N ASN A 80 -4.01 24.25 10.54
CA ASN A 80 -4.01 24.78 9.19
C ASN A 80 -5.22 24.25 8.38
N GLU A 81 -6.18 25.12 8.08
CA GLU A 81 -7.36 24.81 7.26
C GLU A 81 -7.00 24.40 5.83
N SER A 82 -5.81 24.78 5.33
CA SER A 82 -5.29 24.39 4.01
C SER A 82 -4.52 23.06 4.02
N ILE A 83 -4.60 22.27 5.10
CA ILE A 83 -3.91 20.98 5.17
C ILE A 83 -4.35 20.02 4.06
N SER A 84 -5.62 20.05 3.64
CA SER A 84 -6.11 19.21 2.52
C SER A 84 -5.36 19.50 1.22
N GLN A 85 -5.09 20.78 0.93
CA GLN A 85 -4.27 21.18 -0.21
C GLN A 85 -2.82 20.71 -0.08
N GLY A 86 -2.24 20.82 1.12
CA GLY A 86 -0.90 20.32 1.41
C GLY A 86 -0.76 18.81 1.22
N LEU A 87 -1.71 18.03 1.74
CA LEU A 87 -1.77 16.57 1.54
C LEU A 87 -1.99 16.22 0.06
N GLY A 88 -2.86 16.94 -0.64
CA GLY A 88 -3.07 16.77 -2.07
C GLY A 88 -1.80 17.04 -2.88
N HIS A 89 -1.05 18.09 -2.55
CA HIS A 89 0.23 18.39 -3.17
C HIS A 89 1.27 17.32 -2.84
N PHE A 90 1.33 16.87 -1.59
CA PHE A 90 2.23 15.79 -1.17
C PHE A 90 2.03 14.52 -2.00
N LEU A 91 0.80 14.05 -2.16
CA LEU A 91 0.49 12.85 -2.96
C LEU A 91 0.77 13.05 -4.45
N SER A 92 0.46 14.22 -5.01
CA SER A 92 0.47 14.40 -6.47
C SER A 92 1.80 14.92 -7.02
N GLN A 93 2.62 15.60 -6.21
CA GLN A 93 3.79 16.35 -6.67
C GLN A 93 5.08 16.00 -5.92
N SER A 94 5.01 15.54 -4.67
CA SER A 94 6.24 15.29 -3.87
C SER A 94 7.14 14.26 -4.56
N PRO A 95 8.47 14.48 -4.63
CA PRO A 95 9.38 13.59 -5.36
C PRO A 95 9.95 12.49 -4.45
N TRP A 96 9.08 11.63 -3.89
CA TRP A 96 9.52 10.40 -3.23
C TRP A 96 9.21 9.19 -4.11
N ASP A 97 10.02 8.14 -3.95
CA ASP A 97 10.04 6.96 -4.80
C ASP A 97 9.36 5.81 -4.07
N GLU A 98 8.12 5.51 -4.47
CA GLU A 98 7.32 4.43 -3.91
C GLU A 98 7.96 3.05 -4.09
N ASN A 99 8.86 2.88 -5.08
CA ASN A 99 9.50 1.58 -5.31
C ASN A 99 10.39 1.16 -4.15
N ARG A 100 10.94 2.12 -3.40
CA ARG A 100 11.73 1.82 -2.19
C ARG A 100 10.92 1.12 -1.11
N PHE A 101 9.65 1.49 -0.95
CA PHE A 101 8.75 0.79 -0.03
C PHE A 101 8.46 -0.63 -0.54
N TRP A 102 8.19 -0.79 -1.84
CA TRP A 102 7.92 -2.11 -2.42
C TRP A 102 9.14 -3.05 -2.34
N GLU A 103 10.35 -2.53 -2.58
CA GLU A 103 11.61 -3.25 -2.36
C GLU A 103 11.78 -3.66 -0.89
N GLN A 104 11.49 -2.76 0.04
CA GLN A 104 11.52 -3.09 1.47
C GLN A 104 10.47 -4.14 1.85
N SER A 105 9.27 -4.06 1.26
CA SER A 105 8.18 -5.04 1.45
C SER A 105 8.59 -6.43 1.00
N ALA A 106 9.16 -6.53 -0.20
CA ALA A 106 9.73 -7.78 -0.70
C ALA A 106 10.88 -8.28 0.19
N SER A 107 11.75 -7.39 0.65
CA SER A 107 12.88 -7.75 1.53
C SER A 107 12.44 -8.32 2.88
N ARG A 108 11.32 -7.84 3.45
CA ARG A 108 10.78 -8.35 4.72
C ARG A 108 10.35 -9.82 4.67
N VAL A 109 9.92 -10.28 3.49
CA VAL A 109 9.48 -11.67 3.28
C VAL A 109 10.54 -12.52 2.56
N ALA A 110 11.73 -11.97 2.31
CA ALA A 110 12.82 -12.70 1.68
C ALA A 110 13.27 -13.86 2.58
N GLY A 111 13.25 -15.07 2.02
CA GLY A 111 13.55 -16.31 2.76
C GLY A 111 12.41 -16.83 3.64
N CYS A 112 11.28 -16.12 3.73
CA CYS A 112 10.09 -16.62 4.41
C CYS A 112 9.38 -17.67 3.52
N PRO A 113 8.80 -18.73 4.11
CA PRO A 113 7.95 -19.65 3.37
C PRO A 113 6.64 -18.95 3.01
N GLY A 114 6.10 -19.30 1.84
CA GLY A 114 4.83 -18.77 1.36
C GLY A 114 4.66 -19.04 -0.14
N VAL A 115 3.65 -18.40 -0.70
CA VAL A 115 3.33 -18.46 -2.13
C VAL A 115 3.15 -17.05 -2.66
N PHE A 116 3.52 -16.81 -3.91
CA PHE A 116 3.11 -15.58 -4.58
C PHE A 116 1.63 -15.68 -4.96
N VAL A 117 0.89 -14.59 -4.80
CA VAL A 117 -0.48 -14.49 -5.28
C VAL A 117 -0.65 -13.26 -6.15
N LEU A 118 -1.07 -13.48 -7.39
CA LEU A 118 -1.47 -12.40 -8.29
C LEU A 118 -2.96 -12.13 -8.17
N ASP A 119 -3.30 -10.85 -8.20
CA ASP A 119 -4.64 -10.38 -7.90
C ASP A 119 -5.03 -9.15 -8.75
N GLU A 120 -6.33 -9.00 -9.00
CA GLU A 120 -6.92 -7.83 -9.66
C GLU A 120 -7.66 -6.98 -8.62
N VAL A 121 -7.22 -5.74 -8.48
CA VAL A 121 -7.88 -4.75 -7.62
C VAL A 121 -8.72 -3.81 -8.49
N THR A 122 -10.01 -3.67 -8.17
CA THR A 122 -10.93 -2.76 -8.87
C THR A 122 -11.19 -1.50 -8.05
N PHE A 123 -11.03 -0.33 -8.66
CA PHE A 123 -11.36 0.97 -8.06
C PHE A 123 -12.53 1.60 -8.80
N ILE A 124 -13.73 1.61 -8.20
CA ILE A 124 -14.92 2.22 -8.81
C ILE A 124 -14.75 3.74 -8.85
N LYS A 125 -15.07 4.35 -9.99
CA LYS A 125 -15.02 5.80 -10.17
C LYS A 125 -16.31 6.33 -10.80
N GLN A 126 -16.71 7.52 -10.38
CA GLN A 126 -17.84 8.24 -10.99
C GLN A 126 -17.40 9.13 -12.16
N GLY A 127 -16.19 9.69 -12.10
CA GLY A 127 -15.66 10.62 -13.09
C GLY A 127 -14.80 9.98 -14.19
N ARG A 128 -14.37 10.82 -15.15
CA ARG A 128 -13.52 10.42 -16.29
C ARG A 128 -12.07 10.92 -16.17
N HIS A 129 -11.72 11.65 -15.12
CA HIS A 129 -10.42 12.32 -15.06
C HIS A 129 -9.31 11.51 -14.36
N SER A 130 -9.66 10.46 -13.60
CA SER A 130 -8.64 9.63 -12.95
C SER A 130 -7.82 8.84 -13.96
N VAL A 131 -6.50 8.79 -13.76
CA VAL A 131 -5.57 7.98 -14.55
C VAL A 131 -6.06 6.54 -14.73
N GLY A 132 -6.02 5.99 -15.94
CA GLY A 132 -6.48 4.61 -16.20
C GLY A 132 -7.99 4.35 -16.07
N VAL A 133 -8.83 5.33 -15.69
CA VAL A 133 -10.28 5.10 -15.58
C VAL A 133 -10.93 4.88 -16.94
N HIS A 134 -11.71 3.80 -17.05
CA HIS A 134 -12.48 3.47 -18.24
C HIS A 134 -13.70 2.62 -17.90
N ARG A 135 -14.69 2.59 -18.80
CA ARG A 135 -15.82 1.66 -18.70
C ARG A 135 -15.38 0.29 -19.18
N GLN A 136 -14.99 -0.58 -18.26
CA GLN A 136 -14.40 -1.89 -18.53
C GLN A 136 -15.02 -2.98 -17.64
N HIS A 137 -14.84 -4.24 -18.01
CA HIS A 137 -15.30 -5.35 -17.19
C HIS A 137 -14.42 -5.45 -15.95
N SER A 138 -15.03 -5.39 -14.76
CA SER A 138 -14.37 -5.68 -13.49
C SER A 138 -14.76 -7.09 -13.06
N ARG A 139 -13.78 -7.92 -12.74
CA ARG A 139 -14.04 -9.26 -12.21
C ARG A 139 -14.65 -9.21 -10.83
N THR A 140 -14.10 -8.34 -9.97
CA THR A 140 -14.61 -8.08 -8.62
C THR A 140 -16.11 -7.72 -8.63
N LEU A 141 -16.58 -6.98 -9.63
CA LEU A 141 -17.98 -6.57 -9.73
C LEU A 141 -18.86 -7.48 -10.57
N GLY A 142 -18.28 -8.43 -11.32
CA GLY A 142 -19.00 -9.29 -12.26
C GLY A 142 -19.70 -8.55 -13.41
N ARG A 143 -19.36 -7.28 -13.66
CA ARG A 143 -20.02 -6.44 -14.68
C ARG A 143 -19.10 -5.35 -15.24
N LYS A 144 -19.54 -4.72 -16.33
CA LYS A 144 -18.92 -3.48 -16.81
C LYS A 144 -19.23 -2.32 -15.86
N ALA A 145 -18.18 -1.65 -15.39
CA ALA A 145 -18.28 -0.46 -14.56
C ALA A 145 -17.27 0.58 -15.03
N ASN A 146 -17.48 1.84 -14.65
CA ASN A 146 -16.44 2.85 -14.78
C ASN A 146 -15.45 2.67 -13.62
N CYS A 147 -14.27 2.15 -13.93
CA CYS A 147 -13.28 1.80 -12.90
C CYS A 147 -11.85 1.93 -13.42
N GLN A 148 -10.93 2.00 -12.46
CA GLN A 148 -9.53 1.66 -12.67
C GLN A 148 -9.32 0.20 -12.27
N LEU A 149 -8.31 -0.44 -12.86
CA LEU A 149 -7.86 -1.78 -12.47
C LEU A 149 -6.37 -1.70 -12.13
N ALA A 150 -5.93 -2.39 -11.09
CA ALA A 150 -4.52 -2.60 -10.79
C ALA A 150 -4.23 -4.09 -10.64
N VAL A 151 -2.99 -4.45 -10.93
CA VAL A 151 -2.44 -5.77 -10.63
C VAL A 151 -1.70 -5.66 -9.31
N ALA A 152 -2.05 -6.52 -8.36
CA ALA A 152 -1.39 -6.63 -7.08
C ALA A 152 -0.63 -7.95 -6.98
N LEU A 153 0.51 -7.92 -6.31
CA LEU A 153 1.30 -9.09 -5.95
C LEU A 153 1.37 -9.20 -4.44
N TYR A 154 0.98 -10.35 -3.91
CA TYR A 154 1.09 -10.66 -2.49
C TYR A 154 2.09 -11.79 -2.25
N HIS A 155 2.74 -11.75 -1.10
CA HIS A 155 3.30 -12.92 -0.44
C HIS A 155 2.27 -13.46 0.55
N VAL A 156 1.93 -14.74 0.48
CA VAL A 156 0.90 -15.34 1.33
C VAL A 156 1.42 -16.60 2.02
N ASN A 157 1.34 -16.61 3.35
CA ASN A 157 1.47 -17.77 4.21
C ASN A 157 0.23 -17.84 5.12
N ASP A 158 0.41 -17.88 6.45
CA ASP A 158 -0.68 -17.68 7.42
C ASP A 158 -1.15 -16.21 7.47
N GLU A 159 -0.33 -15.29 6.95
CA GLU A 159 -0.64 -13.88 6.71
C GLU A 159 -0.42 -13.53 5.24
N ALA A 160 -0.97 -12.40 4.79
CA ALA A 160 -0.73 -11.88 3.45
C ALA A 160 -0.11 -10.49 3.51
N GLU A 161 0.99 -10.29 2.79
CA GLU A 161 1.68 -9.01 2.66
C GLU A 161 1.63 -8.54 1.20
N LEU A 162 1.18 -7.31 0.98
CA LEU A 162 1.19 -6.68 -0.35
C LEU A 162 2.62 -6.27 -0.71
N LEU A 163 3.18 -6.90 -1.74
CA LEU A 163 4.55 -6.67 -2.18
C LEU A 163 4.66 -5.60 -3.27
N ALA A 164 3.66 -5.51 -4.13
CA ALA A 164 3.62 -4.52 -5.19
C ALA A 164 2.20 -4.30 -5.71
N LEU A 165 1.94 -3.10 -6.24
CA LEU A 165 0.70 -2.77 -6.93
C LEU A 165 0.99 -1.85 -8.11
N ARG A 166 0.53 -2.23 -9.31
CA ARG A 166 0.71 -1.44 -10.53
C ARG A 166 -0.62 -1.19 -11.24
N LEU A 167 -0.89 0.07 -11.53
CA LEU A 167 -2.06 0.49 -12.31
C LEU A 167 -2.00 -0.06 -13.75
N TYR A 168 -3.12 -0.63 -14.22
CA TYR A 168 -3.32 -0.99 -15.62
C TYR A 168 -3.91 0.19 -16.41
N LEU A 169 -3.36 0.48 -17.60
CA LEU A 169 -3.86 1.49 -18.52
C LEU A 169 -4.60 0.84 -19.69
N PRO A 170 -5.93 1.04 -19.81
CA PRO A 170 -6.69 0.55 -20.95
C PRO A 170 -6.19 1.17 -22.27
N ARG A 171 -6.26 0.41 -23.37
CA ARG A 171 -5.87 0.90 -24.73
C ARG A 171 -6.54 2.22 -25.11
N ALA A 172 -7.80 2.44 -24.70
CA ALA A 172 -8.51 3.70 -24.94
C ALA A 172 -7.87 4.91 -24.23
N TRP A 173 -7.23 4.69 -23.08
CA TRP A 173 -6.49 5.70 -22.34
C TRP A 173 -5.17 6.06 -23.04
N LEU A 174 -4.50 5.03 -23.58
CA LEU A 174 -3.22 5.16 -24.27
C LEU A 174 -3.30 5.87 -25.63
N ARG A 175 -4.51 6.08 -26.16
CA ARG A 175 -4.75 6.79 -27.43
C ARG A 175 -5.01 8.29 -27.25
N ASP A 176 -5.09 8.77 -26.02
CA ASP A 176 -5.40 10.16 -25.69
C ASP A 176 -4.16 10.81 -25.06
N GLU A 177 -3.30 11.38 -25.91
CA GLU A 177 -2.01 11.95 -25.51
C GLU A 177 -2.18 13.08 -24.48
N GLN A 178 -3.17 13.95 -24.67
CA GLN A 178 -3.45 15.04 -23.74
C GLN A 178 -3.78 14.50 -22.34
N ARG A 179 -4.59 13.43 -22.26
CA ARG A 179 -4.96 12.83 -20.98
C ARG A 179 -3.78 12.14 -20.30
N ILE A 180 -2.91 11.49 -21.08
CA ILE A 180 -1.64 10.88 -20.62
C ILE A 180 -0.73 11.95 -20.01
N GLU A 181 -0.58 13.09 -20.69
CA GLU A 181 0.24 14.20 -20.22
C GLU A 181 -0.32 14.83 -18.94
N ILE A 182 -1.62 15.17 -18.92
CA ILE A 182 -2.27 15.77 -17.74
C ILE A 182 -2.17 14.86 -16.51
N ALA A 183 -2.30 13.55 -16.69
CA ALA A 183 -2.15 12.61 -15.58
C ALA A 183 -0.69 12.32 -15.22
N GLY A 184 0.28 12.78 -16.00
CA GLY A 184 1.69 12.56 -15.74
C GLY A 184 2.09 11.08 -15.82
N VAL A 185 1.53 10.33 -16.77
CA VAL A 185 1.92 8.92 -16.97
C VAL A 185 3.38 8.86 -17.46
N PRO A 186 4.27 8.09 -16.80
CA PRO A 186 5.66 7.96 -17.20
C PRO A 186 5.81 7.37 -18.60
N GLN A 187 6.83 7.78 -19.35
CA GLN A 187 7.08 7.31 -20.73
C GLN A 187 7.15 5.78 -20.82
N ALA A 188 7.78 5.13 -19.83
CA ALA A 188 7.89 3.69 -19.72
C ALA A 188 6.53 2.96 -19.57
N ASN A 189 5.44 3.70 -19.33
CA ASN A 189 4.09 3.16 -19.18
C ASN A 189 3.14 3.63 -20.30
N ARG A 190 3.63 4.39 -21.29
CA ARG A 190 2.82 4.91 -22.43
C ARG A 190 2.73 3.92 -23.59
N HIS A 191 2.59 2.64 -23.30
CA HIS A 191 2.40 1.61 -24.31
C HIS A 191 1.45 0.52 -23.82
N PRO A 192 0.77 -0.22 -24.70
CA PRO A 192 -0.14 -1.28 -24.30
C PRO A 192 0.63 -2.41 -23.60
N VAL A 193 0.23 -2.70 -22.36
CA VAL A 193 0.71 -3.85 -21.58
C VAL A 193 -0.53 -4.50 -20.97
N ASP A 194 -0.72 -5.79 -21.17
CA ASP A 194 -1.82 -6.51 -20.51
C ASP A 194 -1.52 -6.80 -19.04
N ARG A 195 -2.54 -7.24 -18.31
CA ARG A 195 -2.42 -7.49 -16.88
C ARG A 195 -1.50 -8.68 -16.57
N ALA A 196 -1.48 -9.71 -17.40
CA ALA A 196 -0.62 -10.87 -17.18
C ALA A 196 0.86 -10.49 -17.26
N THR A 197 1.23 -9.69 -18.26
CA THR A 197 2.57 -9.12 -18.45
C THR A 197 2.94 -8.22 -17.27
N ILE A 198 2.01 -7.41 -16.76
CA ILE A 198 2.23 -6.64 -15.52
C ILE A 198 2.52 -7.59 -14.36
N GLY A 199 1.70 -8.63 -14.16
CA GLY A 199 1.88 -9.60 -13.08
C GLY A 199 3.22 -10.32 -13.13
N LEU A 200 3.64 -10.76 -14.32
CA LEU A 200 4.95 -11.37 -14.54
C LEU A 200 6.10 -10.39 -14.24
N SER A 201 5.94 -9.11 -14.59
CA SER A 201 6.91 -8.07 -14.24
C SER A 201 7.03 -7.90 -12.72
N LEU A 202 5.91 -7.88 -11.98
CA LEU A 202 5.94 -7.76 -10.52
C LEU A 202 6.62 -8.97 -9.87
N LEU A 203 6.32 -10.17 -10.35
CA LEU A 203 6.93 -11.42 -9.89
C LEU A 203 8.46 -11.42 -10.09
N LYS A 204 8.93 -10.94 -11.24
CA LYS A 204 10.37 -10.83 -11.55
C LYS A 204 11.07 -9.85 -10.62
N THR A 205 10.50 -8.66 -10.44
CA THR A 205 11.02 -7.64 -9.51
C THR A 205 11.10 -8.19 -8.08
N ALA A 206 10.07 -8.90 -7.59
CA ALA A 206 10.11 -9.51 -6.27
C ALA A 206 11.26 -10.54 -6.13
N ARG A 207 11.55 -11.33 -7.16
CA ARG A 207 12.69 -12.27 -7.17
C ARG A 207 14.03 -11.55 -7.19
N GLU A 208 14.16 -10.46 -7.95
CA GLU A 208 15.39 -9.64 -8.01
C GLU A 208 15.73 -9.04 -6.64
N VAL A 209 14.73 -8.72 -5.83
CA VAL A 209 14.87 -8.23 -4.44
C VAL A 209 15.11 -9.38 -3.43
N GLY A 210 15.06 -10.64 -3.87
CA GLY A 210 15.43 -11.81 -3.06
C GLY A 210 14.26 -12.66 -2.54
N VAL A 211 13.02 -12.43 -2.98
CA VAL A 211 11.90 -13.32 -2.66
C VAL A 211 12.03 -14.60 -3.49
N GLY A 212 12.68 -15.61 -2.91
CA GLY A 212 13.05 -16.87 -3.55
C GLY A 212 11.91 -17.86 -3.84
N LEU A 213 10.66 -17.40 -3.91
CA LEU A 213 9.52 -18.26 -4.17
C LEU A 213 9.37 -18.59 -5.66
N THR A 214 8.92 -19.82 -5.95
CA THR A 214 8.59 -20.27 -7.31
C THR A 214 7.11 -20.56 -7.48
N GLN A 215 6.40 -20.87 -6.39
CA GLN A 215 4.97 -21.13 -6.42
C GLN A 215 4.19 -19.82 -6.61
N VAL A 216 3.26 -19.82 -7.57
CA VAL A 216 2.39 -18.69 -7.88
C VAL A 216 0.96 -19.18 -7.94
N ALA A 217 0.05 -18.47 -7.29
CA ALA A 217 -1.37 -18.71 -7.37
C ALA A 217 -2.11 -17.48 -7.91
N ALA A 218 -3.35 -17.71 -8.33
CA ALA A 218 -4.30 -16.67 -8.67
C ALA A 218 -5.27 -16.44 -7.51
N SER A 219 -5.56 -15.17 -7.20
CA SER A 219 -6.75 -14.85 -6.41
C SER A 219 -8.03 -15.22 -7.18
N PRO A 220 -9.20 -15.31 -6.51
CA PRO A 220 -10.48 -15.47 -7.19
C PRO A 220 -10.82 -14.35 -8.19
N GLN A 221 -10.20 -13.17 -8.04
CA GLN A 221 -10.39 -12.02 -8.94
C GLN A 221 -9.41 -12.04 -10.11
N TRP A 222 -8.38 -12.89 -10.08
CA TRP A 222 -7.43 -13.08 -11.18
C TRP A 222 -7.91 -14.17 -12.14
N MET A 223 -7.56 -14.04 -13.41
CA MET A 223 -7.78 -15.11 -14.39
C MET A 223 -6.61 -15.18 -15.35
N TRP A 224 -6.09 -16.39 -15.48
CA TRP A 224 -5.09 -16.73 -16.45
C TRP A 224 -5.68 -16.87 -17.86
N SER A 225 -4.91 -16.48 -18.88
CA SER A 225 -5.04 -17.09 -20.21
C SER A 225 -4.03 -18.24 -20.33
N ASP A 226 -4.23 -19.11 -21.31
CA ASP A 226 -3.31 -20.22 -21.56
C ASP A 226 -1.91 -19.69 -21.91
N GLU A 227 -1.83 -18.61 -22.68
CA GLU A 227 -0.56 -17.95 -23.02
C GLU A 227 0.13 -17.39 -21.77
N ALA A 228 -0.63 -16.75 -20.88
CA ALA A 228 -0.09 -16.21 -19.63
C ALA A 228 0.45 -17.32 -18.70
N LEU A 229 -0.22 -18.48 -18.64
CA LEU A 229 0.29 -19.63 -17.89
C LEU A 229 1.57 -20.19 -18.51
N GLN A 230 1.63 -20.30 -19.84
CA GLN A 230 2.82 -20.76 -20.54
C GLN A 230 4.01 -19.83 -20.30
N GLU A 231 3.81 -18.51 -20.39
CA GLU A 231 4.86 -17.52 -20.09
C GLU A 231 5.33 -17.59 -18.63
N LEU A 232 4.39 -17.79 -17.69
CA LEU A 232 4.71 -17.93 -16.28
C LEU A 232 5.56 -19.18 -16.00
N ILE A 233 5.17 -20.32 -16.58
CA ILE A 233 5.92 -21.57 -16.48
C ILE A 233 7.30 -21.43 -17.15
N ALA A 234 7.37 -20.82 -18.33
CA ALA A 234 8.63 -20.56 -19.03
C ALA A 234 9.58 -19.64 -18.23
N ALA A 235 9.03 -18.75 -17.40
CA ALA A 235 9.79 -17.92 -16.47
C ALA A 235 10.22 -18.66 -15.17
N GLY A 236 9.94 -19.96 -15.07
CA GLY A 236 10.36 -20.83 -13.97
C GLY A 236 9.47 -20.76 -12.73
N TYR A 237 8.23 -20.29 -12.87
CA TYR A 237 7.24 -20.34 -11.80
C TYR A 237 6.36 -21.58 -11.92
N GLN A 238 5.79 -22.00 -10.80
CA GLN A 238 4.92 -23.17 -10.68
C GLN A 238 3.51 -22.70 -10.30
N PRO A 239 2.54 -22.73 -11.22
CA PRO A 239 1.14 -22.45 -10.91
C PRO A 239 0.62 -23.45 -9.88
N ILE A 240 -0.04 -22.96 -8.84
CA ILE A 240 -0.70 -23.77 -7.81
C ILE A 240 -2.10 -23.23 -7.49
N GLU A 241 -2.92 -24.06 -6.87
CA GLU A 241 -4.16 -23.63 -6.23
C GLU A 241 -3.89 -23.12 -4.81
N LEU A 242 -4.66 -22.13 -4.36
CA LEU A 242 -4.57 -21.64 -2.98
C LEU A 242 -5.24 -22.60 -2.02
N SER A 243 -4.59 -22.83 -0.88
CA SER A 243 -5.26 -23.47 0.26
C SER A 243 -6.33 -22.53 0.86
N ILE A 244 -7.27 -23.10 1.60
CA ILE A 244 -8.31 -22.33 2.32
C ILE A 244 -7.67 -21.31 3.27
N ASN A 245 -6.60 -21.68 3.97
CA ASN A 245 -5.90 -20.78 4.88
C ASN A 245 -5.27 -19.60 4.14
N ASN A 246 -4.64 -19.84 2.98
CA ASN A 246 -4.07 -18.75 2.19
C ASN A 246 -5.15 -17.81 1.64
N LEU A 247 -6.31 -18.34 1.23
CA LEU A 247 -7.46 -17.52 0.81
C LEU A 247 -7.97 -16.63 1.95
N GLN A 248 -8.06 -17.17 3.17
CA GLN A 248 -8.48 -16.41 4.34
C GLN A 248 -7.48 -15.31 4.71
N ALA A 249 -6.18 -15.62 4.67
CA ALA A 249 -5.12 -14.65 4.90
C ALA A 249 -5.16 -13.50 3.87
N LEU A 250 -5.30 -13.84 2.58
CA LEU A 250 -5.43 -12.88 1.50
C LEU A 250 -6.66 -11.97 1.68
N GLU A 251 -7.83 -12.55 1.96
CA GLU A 251 -9.07 -11.79 2.11
C GLU A 251 -9.03 -10.87 3.35
N LYS A 252 -8.42 -11.33 4.45
CA LYS A 252 -8.17 -10.50 5.64
C LYS A 252 -7.36 -9.24 5.28
N THR A 253 -6.25 -9.41 4.55
CA THR A 253 -5.41 -8.27 4.14
C THR A 253 -6.13 -7.37 3.12
N ARG A 254 -6.83 -7.94 2.14
CA ARG A 254 -7.65 -7.17 1.18
C ARG A 254 -8.67 -6.29 1.90
N LYS A 255 -9.39 -6.84 2.87
CA LYS A 255 -10.36 -6.11 3.69
C LYS A 255 -9.70 -4.97 4.48
N ARG A 256 -8.55 -5.22 5.11
CA ARG A 256 -7.79 -4.17 5.82
C ARG A 256 -7.40 -3.02 4.91
N LEU A 257 -6.88 -3.32 3.72
CA LEU A 257 -6.51 -2.30 2.74
C LEU A 257 -7.74 -1.50 2.26
N GLU A 258 -8.88 -2.15 2.05
CA GLU A 258 -10.15 -1.48 1.71
C GLU A 258 -10.62 -0.55 2.83
N GLU A 259 -10.58 -1.00 4.09
CA GLU A 259 -10.94 -0.20 5.29
C GLU A 259 -10.02 1.01 5.49
N LEU A 260 -8.73 0.84 5.20
CA LEU A 260 -7.74 1.92 5.16
C LEU A 260 -7.87 2.84 3.94
N GLY A 261 -8.82 2.55 3.06
CA GLY A 261 -9.23 3.44 2.00
C GLY A 261 -8.48 3.28 0.69
N LEU A 262 -7.95 2.09 0.38
CA LEU A 262 -7.33 1.79 -0.93
C LEU A 262 -8.16 2.28 -2.11
N GLY A 263 -9.49 2.19 -2.01
CA GLY A 263 -10.47 2.63 -3.02
C GLY A 263 -10.78 4.13 -3.05
N HIS A 264 -10.41 4.89 -2.00
CA HIS A 264 -10.96 6.21 -1.68
C HIS A 264 -10.18 7.38 -2.28
N PHE A 265 -9.06 7.13 -2.96
CA PHE A 265 -8.32 8.21 -3.62
C PHE A 265 -9.10 8.83 -4.78
N GLU A 266 -9.27 10.16 -4.74
CA GLU A 266 -10.01 10.94 -5.74
C GLU A 266 -9.10 11.72 -6.68
N GLY A 267 -7.78 11.61 -6.52
CA GLY A 267 -6.82 12.28 -7.39
C GLY A 267 -6.79 11.73 -8.82
N ARG A 268 -6.08 12.46 -9.67
CA ARG A 268 -6.15 12.27 -11.13
C ARG A 268 -4.85 11.78 -11.76
N THR A 269 -3.73 11.88 -11.05
CA THR A 269 -2.40 11.65 -11.60
C THR A 269 -1.89 10.24 -11.35
N TRP A 270 -0.99 9.76 -12.22
CA TRP A 270 -0.27 8.50 -12.08
C TRP A 270 0.47 8.42 -10.76
N ARG A 271 1.26 9.46 -10.44
CA ARG A 271 2.00 9.56 -9.18
C ARG A 271 1.07 9.53 -7.97
N GLY A 272 0.02 10.35 -7.99
CA GLY A 272 -0.95 10.42 -6.89
C GLY A 272 -1.60 9.07 -6.58
N PHE A 273 -1.92 8.29 -7.62
CA PHE A 273 -2.44 6.94 -7.43
C PHE A 273 -1.42 6.04 -6.72
N HIS A 274 -0.19 5.93 -7.24
CA HIS A 274 0.82 5.03 -6.69
C HIS A 274 1.28 5.45 -5.29
N HIS A 275 1.37 6.76 -5.05
CA HIS A 275 1.66 7.33 -3.74
C HIS A 275 0.58 6.99 -2.71
N HIS A 276 -0.69 7.16 -3.05
CA HIS A 276 -1.78 6.78 -2.16
C HIS A 276 -1.78 5.28 -1.87
N THR A 277 -1.67 4.42 -2.88
CA THR A 277 -1.71 2.96 -2.67
C THR A 277 -0.52 2.48 -1.84
N CYS A 278 0.65 3.09 -2.02
CA CYS A 278 1.83 2.84 -1.19
C CYS A 278 1.58 3.25 0.26
N LEU A 279 1.01 4.44 0.50
CA LEU A 279 0.70 4.90 1.87
C LEU A 279 -0.37 4.04 2.56
N VAL A 280 -1.35 3.52 1.83
CA VAL A 280 -2.32 2.57 2.39
C VAL A 280 -1.63 1.26 2.79
N ALA A 281 -0.69 0.76 1.99
CA ALA A 281 0.10 -0.41 2.34
C ALA A 281 1.02 -0.16 3.54
N ILE A 282 1.61 1.02 3.65
CA ILE A 282 2.40 1.45 4.82
C ILE A 282 1.50 1.48 6.07
N ALA A 283 0.29 2.04 5.98
CA ALA A 283 -0.66 2.09 7.10
C ALA A 283 -1.05 0.69 7.59
N GLU A 284 -1.30 -0.23 6.66
CA GLU A 284 -1.60 -1.64 6.98
C GLU A 284 -0.42 -2.31 7.68
N HIS A 285 0.80 -2.14 7.15
CA HIS A 285 2.00 -2.69 7.75
C HIS A 285 2.27 -2.13 9.16
N PHE A 286 2.06 -0.82 9.36
CA PHE A 286 2.18 -0.18 10.67
C PHE A 286 1.23 -0.79 11.71
N GLU A 287 -0.04 -0.98 11.37
CA GLU A 287 -1.00 -1.60 12.28
C GLU A 287 -0.67 -3.07 12.55
N ARG A 288 -0.22 -3.83 11.54
CA ARG A 288 0.24 -5.22 11.73
C ARG A 288 1.40 -5.30 12.73
N VAL A 289 2.41 -4.45 12.59
CA VAL A 289 3.55 -4.41 13.53
C VAL A 289 3.08 -4.05 14.95
N ARG A 290 2.15 -3.10 15.10
CA ARG A 290 1.59 -2.73 16.41
C ARG A 290 0.77 -3.84 17.05
N GLU A 291 -0.04 -4.57 16.28
CA GLU A 291 -0.80 -5.72 16.77
C GLU A 291 0.15 -6.83 17.26
N ASN A 292 1.19 -7.14 16.48
CA ASN A 292 2.17 -8.17 16.85
C ASN A 292 2.94 -7.79 18.13
N ASN A 293 3.34 -6.53 18.27
CA ASN A 293 4.01 -6.04 19.49
C ASN A 293 3.11 -6.01 20.74
N ARG A 294 1.78 -6.06 20.59
CA ARG A 294 0.84 -6.15 21.73
C ARG A 294 0.57 -7.59 22.16
N ASN A 295 0.75 -8.54 21.26
CA ASN A 295 0.41 -9.95 21.47
C ASN A 295 1.62 -10.83 21.82
N GLY A 296 2.85 -10.31 21.66
CA GLY A 296 4.11 -10.97 22.04
C GLY A 296 4.69 -10.40 23.34
#